data_AF-A0A6J7C302-F1
#
_entry.id   AF-A0A6J7C302-F1
#
_cell.length_a   1.000
_cell.length_b   1.000
_cell.length_c   1.000
_cell.angle_alpha   90.00
_cell.angle_beta   90.00
_cell.angle_gamma   90.00
#
_symmetry.space_group_name_H-M   'P 1'
#
loop_
_entity.id
_entity.type
_entity.pdbx_description
1 polymer ?
#
loop_
_entity_poly.entity_id
_entity_poly.type
_entity_poly.pdbx_seq_one_letter_code
_entity_poly.pdbx_strand_id
1 'polypeptide(L)'
;MSLMPLWDPQLMADEIRRVAAKGCHAVTFSENPAKLGLPSYHTEHWDPFFKACADENVNICLHIGSSSSMPLTTPDAPPEVVISLTPTNSMLAVADVVFSGIFKRFPTLQIAMSEGGIGWIPYILERMDYTYQHHHAWTGTDLGGRLPSQIFHDHFWTCFIDDAAGLQMRDLIGVDKMMYELDYPHSDCTWPTAPEALWKGIQHLPDAEINKITHENAMRCYGFDPFKYRPKAQSTVAALRAEAAAANVNVEITSMGRRKADGNMMADLLKSAAQGAKS
;
A
#
# COMPACT_ATOMS: atom_id res chain seq x y z
N MET A 1 9.93 7.79 4.27
CA MET A 1 9.45 6.54 4.87
C MET A 1 10.55 5.96 5.75
N SER A 2 10.22 5.49 6.95
CA SER A 2 11.17 4.92 7.92
C SER A 2 10.97 3.41 8.11
N LEU A 3 12.05 2.71 8.46
CA LEU A 3 12.05 1.31 8.90
C LEU A 3 12.05 1.25 10.43
N MET A 4 11.33 0.30 11.00
CA MET A 4 11.12 0.21 12.45
C MET A 4 11.80 -1.02 13.06
N PRO A 5 12.25 -0.96 14.33
CA PRO A 5 12.73 -2.13 15.06
C PRO A 5 11.56 -3.04 15.45
N LEU A 6 11.11 -3.90 14.52
CA LEU A 6 9.90 -4.74 14.66
C LEU A 6 9.90 -5.68 15.90
N TRP A 7 11.04 -5.88 16.55
CA TRP A 7 11.16 -6.72 17.74
C TRP A 7 10.71 -6.03 19.05
N ASP A 8 10.48 -4.71 19.06
CA ASP A 8 10.08 -3.97 20.26
C ASP A 8 9.12 -2.81 19.94
N PRO A 9 7.82 -2.92 20.28
CA PRO A 9 6.81 -1.90 19.95
C PRO A 9 7.05 -0.55 20.66
N GLN A 10 7.75 -0.52 21.79
CA GLN A 10 8.10 0.74 22.45
C GLN A 10 9.24 1.45 21.71
N LEU A 11 10.26 0.71 21.26
CA LEU A 11 11.30 1.29 20.41
C LEU A 11 10.73 1.77 19.07
N MET A 12 9.74 1.07 18.51
CA MET A 12 9.03 1.54 17.33
C MET A 12 8.33 2.88 17.61
N ALA A 13 7.62 2.99 18.74
CA ALA A 13 6.94 4.23 19.13
C ALA A 13 7.91 5.42 19.29
N ASP A 14 9.06 5.18 19.92
CA ASP A 14 10.09 6.22 20.12
C ASP A 14 10.74 6.63 18.80
N GLU A 15 10.97 5.67 17.90
CA GLU A 15 11.49 5.93 16.56
C GLU A 15 10.50 6.72 15.71
N ILE A 16 9.18 6.44 15.80
CA ILE A 16 8.13 7.22 15.15
C ILE A 16 8.22 8.69 15.55
N ARG A 17 8.26 8.99 16.85
CA ARG A 17 8.39 10.38 17.34
C ARG A 17 9.68 11.03 16.84
N ARG A 18 10.79 10.28 16.83
CA ARG A 18 12.09 10.78 16.36
C ARG A 18 12.09 11.12 14.87
N VAL A 19 11.43 10.33 14.02
CA VAL A 19 11.38 10.59 12.56
C VAL A 19 10.30 11.62 12.21
N ALA A 20 9.18 11.66 12.95
CA ALA A 20 8.16 12.69 12.82
C ALA A 20 8.73 14.08 13.11
N ALA A 21 9.55 14.22 14.16
CA ALA A 21 10.28 15.47 14.45
C ALA A 21 11.24 15.92 13.33
N LYS A 22 11.59 15.03 12.40
CA LYS A 22 12.40 15.32 11.19
C LYS A 22 11.54 15.54 9.94
N GLY A 23 10.22 15.50 10.06
CA GLY A 23 9.26 15.67 8.97
C GLY A 23 8.93 14.39 8.19
N CYS A 24 9.19 13.20 8.75
CA CYS A 24 8.79 11.93 8.13
C CYS A 24 7.38 11.52 8.59
N HIS A 25 6.42 11.47 7.66
CA HIS A 25 5.02 11.11 7.93
C HIS A 25 4.62 9.73 7.37
N ALA A 26 5.58 8.85 7.14
CA ALA A 26 5.32 7.50 6.63
C ALA A 26 6.27 6.46 7.25
N VAL A 27 5.71 5.30 7.61
CA VAL A 27 6.43 4.15 8.15
C VAL A 27 5.98 2.87 7.45
N THR A 28 6.88 1.92 7.21
CA THR A 28 6.48 0.61 6.70
C THR A 28 6.11 -0.33 7.85
N PHE A 29 5.08 -1.16 7.64
CA PHE A 29 4.76 -2.28 8.53
C PHE A 29 4.27 -3.49 7.72
N SER A 30 4.16 -4.66 8.34
CA SER A 30 3.82 -5.90 7.64
C SER A 30 2.31 -6.05 7.43
N GLU A 31 1.88 -6.45 6.24
CA GLU A 31 0.50 -6.89 5.96
C GLU A 31 0.02 -8.01 6.88
N ASN A 32 0.95 -8.83 7.40
CA ASN A 32 0.63 -9.89 8.35
C ASN A 32 1.85 -10.22 9.24
N PRO A 33 1.99 -9.56 10.41
CA PRO A 33 3.11 -9.80 11.31
C PRO A 33 3.16 -11.25 11.84
N ALA A 34 2.02 -11.95 11.91
CA ALA A 34 1.99 -13.35 12.34
C ALA A 34 2.70 -14.30 11.36
N LYS A 35 2.70 -13.99 10.06
CA LYS A 35 3.48 -14.74 9.06
C LYS A 35 4.99 -14.55 9.23
N LEU A 36 5.41 -13.47 9.88
CA LEU A 36 6.80 -13.22 10.27
C LEU A 36 7.16 -13.84 11.64
N GLY A 37 6.22 -14.53 12.30
CA GLY A 37 6.41 -15.06 13.65
C GLY A 37 6.28 -14.01 14.77
N LEU A 38 5.71 -12.84 14.47
CA LEU A 38 5.46 -11.76 15.42
C LEU A 38 3.99 -11.76 15.89
N PRO A 39 3.62 -11.04 16.95
CA PRO A 39 2.22 -10.94 17.39
C PRO A 39 1.28 -10.42 16.30
N SER A 40 0.04 -10.91 16.26
CA SER A 40 -0.95 -10.49 15.26
C SER A 40 -1.59 -9.12 15.57
N TYR A 41 -2.34 -8.57 14.62
CA TYR A 41 -3.14 -7.35 14.81
C TYR A 41 -4.21 -7.48 15.89
N HIS A 42 -4.66 -8.70 16.20
CA HIS A 42 -5.71 -8.98 17.17
C HIS A 42 -5.25 -8.91 18.64
N THR A 43 -4.05 -8.39 18.89
CA THR A 43 -3.50 -8.22 20.25
C THR A 43 -3.13 -6.76 20.48
N GLU A 44 -3.00 -6.36 21.74
CA GLU A 44 -2.56 -5.01 22.12
C GLU A 44 -1.04 -4.83 22.07
N HIS A 45 -0.29 -5.84 21.59
CA HIS A 45 1.18 -5.80 21.56
C HIS A 45 1.72 -4.58 20.79
N TRP A 46 1.07 -4.22 19.68
CA TRP A 46 1.47 -3.13 18.80
C TRP A 46 0.87 -1.77 19.18
N ASP A 47 0.07 -1.70 20.26
CA ASP A 47 -0.62 -0.47 20.64
C ASP A 47 0.33 0.72 20.90
N PRO A 48 1.54 0.57 21.49
CA PRO A 48 2.49 1.68 21.59
C PRO A 48 2.87 2.27 20.24
N PHE A 49 3.09 1.41 19.23
CA PHE A 49 3.42 1.81 17.86
C PHE A 49 2.23 2.50 17.19
N PHE A 50 1.04 1.89 17.21
CA PHE A 50 -0.16 2.47 16.61
C PHE A 50 -0.54 3.80 17.26
N LYS A 51 -0.39 3.91 18.58
CA LYS A 51 -0.60 5.17 19.30
C LYS A 51 0.35 6.25 18.81
N ALA A 52 1.64 5.94 18.69
CA ALA A 52 2.62 6.92 18.21
C ALA A 52 2.32 7.37 16.77
N CYS A 53 1.94 6.44 15.89
CA CYS A 53 1.51 6.80 14.53
C CYS A 53 0.28 7.72 14.52
N ALA A 54 -0.72 7.43 15.35
CA ALA A 54 -1.94 8.23 15.47
C ALA A 54 -1.69 9.61 16.08
N ASP A 55 -0.82 9.70 17.11
CA ASP A 55 -0.47 10.96 17.79
C ASP A 55 0.34 11.88 16.86
N GLU A 56 1.27 11.32 16.09
CA GLU A 56 2.21 12.08 15.24
C GLU A 56 1.72 12.25 13.79
N ASN A 57 0.51 11.76 13.47
CA ASN A 57 -0.04 11.75 12.12
C ASN A 57 0.91 11.11 11.09
N VAL A 58 1.48 9.96 11.45
CA VAL A 58 2.37 9.16 10.60
C VAL A 58 1.58 7.99 10.01
N ASN A 59 1.52 7.91 8.68
CA ASN A 59 0.80 6.84 7.99
C ASN A 59 1.58 5.53 8.00
N ILE A 60 0.86 4.43 8.21
CA ILE A 60 1.42 3.08 8.12
C ILE A 60 1.24 2.58 6.69
N CYS A 61 2.34 2.39 5.97
CA CYS A 61 2.37 1.80 4.64
C CYS A 61 2.46 0.27 4.76
N LEU A 62 1.42 -0.41 4.31
CA LEU A 62 1.40 -1.86 4.14
C LEU A 62 1.70 -2.14 2.68
N HIS A 63 2.92 -2.59 2.42
CA HIS A 63 3.37 -2.96 1.08
C HIS A 63 2.98 -4.39 0.78
N ILE A 64 2.53 -4.64 -0.45
CA ILE A 64 2.20 -5.98 -0.88
C ILE A 64 3.39 -6.94 -0.70
N GLY A 65 3.14 -8.13 -0.14
CA GLY A 65 4.20 -9.13 0.10
C GLY A 65 5.06 -8.88 1.34
N SER A 66 4.82 -7.81 2.11
CA SER A 66 5.53 -7.51 3.36
C SER A 66 5.30 -8.52 4.51
N SER A 67 4.43 -9.50 4.30
CA SER A 67 4.24 -10.66 5.18
C SER A 67 5.25 -11.79 4.95
N SER A 68 6.15 -11.66 3.97
CA SER A 68 7.05 -12.72 3.49
C SER A 68 6.30 -14.00 3.05
N SER A 69 5.01 -13.87 2.72
CA SER A 69 4.15 -14.95 2.25
C SER A 69 3.51 -14.55 0.93
N MET A 70 3.66 -15.40 -0.09
CA MET A 70 3.01 -15.21 -1.40
C MET A 70 1.82 -16.17 -1.53
N PRO A 71 0.76 -15.80 -2.29
CA PRO A 71 -0.41 -16.64 -2.51
C PRO A 71 -0.12 -17.78 -3.51
N LEU A 72 0.78 -18.69 -3.13
CA LEU A 72 1.15 -19.85 -3.95
C LEU A 72 0.00 -20.86 -3.98
N THR A 73 -0.46 -21.20 -5.19
CA THR A 73 -1.50 -22.22 -5.39
C THR A 73 -0.93 -23.64 -5.40
N THR A 74 0.17 -23.86 -6.12
CA THR A 74 0.90 -25.13 -6.21
C THR A 74 2.39 -24.88 -6.49
N PRO A 75 3.34 -25.74 -6.06
CA PRO A 75 4.77 -25.52 -6.27
C PRO A 75 5.25 -25.41 -7.72
N ASP A 76 4.47 -25.92 -8.67
CA ASP A 76 4.74 -25.91 -10.11
C ASP A 76 3.96 -24.84 -10.87
N ALA A 77 3.22 -23.97 -10.18
CA ALA A 77 2.53 -22.84 -10.79
C ALA A 77 3.56 -21.88 -11.42
N PRO A 78 3.29 -21.37 -12.63
CA PRO A 78 4.16 -20.37 -13.23
C PRO A 78 4.11 -19.06 -12.42
N PRO A 79 5.19 -18.25 -12.40
CA PRO A 79 5.27 -17.02 -11.60
C PRO A 79 4.08 -16.06 -11.79
N GLU A 80 3.52 -16.00 -13.00
CA GLU A 80 2.38 -15.17 -13.37
C GLU A 80 1.13 -15.47 -12.52
N VAL A 81 0.93 -16.72 -12.10
CA VAL A 81 -0.19 -17.07 -11.21
C VAL A 81 -0.03 -16.41 -9.86
N VAL A 82 1.18 -16.44 -9.30
CA VAL A 82 1.44 -15.86 -7.99
C VAL A 82 1.40 -14.34 -8.05
N ILE A 83 2.02 -13.75 -9.07
CA ILE A 83 2.01 -12.29 -9.29
C ILE A 83 0.57 -11.79 -9.44
N SER A 84 -0.25 -12.45 -10.27
CA SER A 84 -1.66 -12.06 -10.47
C SER A 84 -2.52 -12.18 -9.21
N LEU A 85 -2.16 -13.08 -8.29
CA LEU A 85 -2.90 -13.30 -7.04
C LEU A 85 -2.39 -12.44 -5.90
N THR A 86 -1.26 -11.74 -6.03
CA THR A 86 -0.67 -10.96 -4.93
C THR A 86 -1.67 -10.03 -4.25
N PRO A 87 -2.59 -9.31 -4.95
CA PRO A 87 -3.57 -8.43 -4.31
C PRO A 87 -4.47 -9.11 -3.27
N THR A 88 -4.58 -10.44 -3.30
CA THR A 88 -5.28 -11.21 -2.26
C THR A 88 -4.64 -11.05 -0.88
N ASN A 89 -3.33 -10.80 -0.79
CA ASN A 89 -2.66 -10.48 0.48
C ASN A 89 -3.17 -9.15 1.06
N SER A 90 -3.37 -8.15 0.22
CA SER A 90 -3.91 -6.85 0.64
C SER A 90 -5.38 -6.96 1.06
N MET A 91 -6.16 -7.83 0.41
CA MET A 91 -7.52 -8.19 0.87
C MET A 91 -7.49 -8.81 2.27
N LEU A 92 -6.57 -9.75 2.52
CA LEU A 92 -6.39 -10.37 3.84
C LEU A 92 -6.00 -9.32 4.88
N ALA A 93 -5.04 -8.44 4.56
CA ALA A 93 -4.59 -7.39 5.46
C ALA A 93 -5.74 -6.43 5.85
N VAL A 94 -6.53 -5.95 4.89
CA VAL A 94 -7.69 -5.08 5.19
C VAL A 94 -8.69 -5.79 6.10
N ALA A 95 -9.01 -7.05 5.82
CA ALA A 95 -9.91 -7.80 6.68
C ALA A 95 -9.37 -7.97 8.10
N ASP A 96 -8.11 -8.39 8.25
CA ASP A 96 -7.44 -8.61 9.54
C ASP A 96 -7.41 -7.33 10.38
N VAL A 97 -6.98 -6.23 9.74
CA VAL A 97 -6.81 -4.92 10.38
C VAL A 97 -8.16 -4.32 10.77
N VAL A 98 -9.17 -4.32 9.90
CA VAL A 98 -10.51 -3.77 10.23
C VAL A 98 -11.16 -4.56 11.37
N PHE A 99 -11.09 -5.89 11.35
CA PHE A 99 -11.68 -6.72 12.41
C PHE A 99 -10.83 -6.83 13.68
N SER A 100 -9.60 -6.31 13.70
CA SER A 100 -8.76 -6.24 14.90
C SER A 100 -9.25 -5.24 15.96
N GLY A 101 -10.14 -4.32 15.58
CA GLY A 101 -10.63 -3.26 16.46
C GLY A 101 -9.60 -2.16 16.77
N ILE A 102 -8.44 -2.12 16.09
CA ILE A 102 -7.43 -1.07 16.29
C ILE A 102 -7.99 0.33 16.12
N PHE A 103 -8.91 0.56 15.17
CA PHE A 103 -9.49 1.87 14.89
C PHE A 103 -10.46 2.36 15.98
N LYS A 104 -10.97 1.44 16.81
CA LYS A 104 -11.71 1.82 18.02
C LYS A 104 -10.77 2.38 19.11
N ARG A 105 -9.54 1.87 19.18
CA ARG A 105 -8.50 2.34 20.11
C ARG A 105 -7.78 3.59 19.59
N PHE A 106 -7.57 3.66 18.27
CA PHE A 106 -6.83 4.72 17.58
C PHE A 106 -7.65 5.31 16.42
N PRO A 107 -8.66 6.15 16.71
CA PRO A 107 -9.63 6.64 15.71
C PRO A 107 -9.06 7.64 14.70
N THR A 108 -7.81 8.08 14.84
CA THR A 108 -7.12 8.94 13.86
C THR A 108 -6.07 8.19 13.05
N LEU A 109 -5.82 6.92 13.35
CA LEU A 109 -4.80 6.12 12.64
C LEU A 109 -5.14 6.01 11.15
N GLN A 110 -4.14 6.10 10.29
CA GLN A 110 -4.28 5.99 8.84
C GLN A 110 -3.32 4.95 8.29
N ILE A 111 -3.77 4.21 7.28
CA ILE A 111 -3.02 3.14 6.62
C ILE A 111 -3.01 3.41 5.13
N ALA A 112 -1.87 3.20 4.46
CA ALA A 112 -1.76 3.23 3.00
C ALA A 112 -1.47 1.83 2.47
N MET A 113 -2.28 1.36 1.53
CA MET A 113 -2.10 0.07 0.85
C MET A 113 -1.19 0.25 -0.36
N SER A 114 0.11 0.13 -0.16
CA SER A 114 1.15 0.30 -1.19
C SER A 114 1.26 -0.95 -2.08
N GLU A 115 1.28 -0.76 -3.38
CA GLU A 115 1.22 -1.82 -4.41
C GLU A 115 -0.04 -2.72 -4.26
N GLY A 116 -1.06 -2.25 -3.53
CA GLY A 116 -2.19 -3.09 -3.12
C GLY A 116 -3.21 -3.36 -4.23
N GLY A 117 -3.23 -2.53 -5.28
CA GLY A 117 -4.30 -2.52 -6.27
C GLY A 117 -5.64 -2.07 -5.68
N ILE A 118 -6.63 -1.85 -6.54
CA ILE A 118 -7.89 -1.21 -6.12
C ILE A 118 -9.14 -1.93 -6.62
N GLY A 119 -9.05 -2.78 -7.64
CA GLY A 119 -10.20 -3.47 -8.24
C GLY A 119 -10.91 -4.46 -7.32
N TRP A 120 -10.23 -5.01 -6.32
CA TRP A 120 -10.81 -5.94 -5.35
C TRP A 120 -11.59 -5.24 -4.22
N ILE A 121 -11.36 -3.94 -4.01
CA ILE A 121 -11.83 -3.21 -2.83
C ILE A 121 -13.36 -3.24 -2.73
N PRO A 122 -14.15 -2.88 -3.77
CA PRO A 122 -15.61 -2.87 -3.66
C PRO A 122 -16.16 -4.23 -3.21
N TYR A 123 -15.62 -5.31 -3.76
CA TYR A 123 -16.05 -6.67 -3.42
C TYR A 123 -15.77 -7.03 -1.96
N ILE A 124 -14.56 -6.76 -1.46
CA ILE A 124 -14.24 -7.16 -0.09
C ILE A 124 -15.01 -6.32 0.93
N LEU A 125 -15.26 -5.03 0.66
CA LEU A 125 -16.04 -4.17 1.56
C LEU A 125 -17.49 -4.66 1.65
N GLU A 126 -18.11 -4.98 0.52
CA GLU A 126 -19.44 -5.61 0.48
C GLU A 126 -19.45 -6.91 1.29
N ARG A 127 -18.45 -7.78 1.06
CA ARG A 127 -18.34 -9.08 1.72
C ARG A 127 -18.14 -8.94 3.23
N MET A 128 -17.34 -7.97 3.68
CA MET A 128 -17.07 -7.71 5.09
C MET A 128 -18.30 -7.16 5.79
N ASP A 129 -19.01 -6.20 5.18
CA ASP A 129 -20.26 -5.67 5.70
C ASP A 129 -21.33 -6.75 5.85
N TYR A 130 -21.51 -7.57 4.80
CA TYR A 130 -22.42 -8.72 4.85
C TYR A 130 -22.04 -9.67 5.99
N THR A 131 -20.75 -10.02 6.11
CA THR A 131 -20.27 -10.91 7.18
C THR A 131 -20.56 -10.33 8.56
N TYR A 132 -20.23 -9.06 8.76
CA TYR A 132 -20.42 -8.39 10.04
C TYR A 132 -21.91 -8.38 10.41
N GLN A 133 -22.78 -7.91 9.52
CA GLN A 133 -24.24 -7.85 9.77
C GLN A 133 -24.84 -9.21 10.15
N HIS A 134 -24.38 -10.30 9.55
CA HIS A 134 -24.94 -11.64 9.79
C HIS A 134 -24.33 -12.36 11.00
N HIS A 135 -23.06 -12.09 11.34
CA HIS A 135 -22.35 -12.92 12.30
C HIS A 135 -21.94 -12.21 13.60
N HIS A 136 -21.84 -10.88 13.62
CA HIS A 136 -21.30 -10.14 14.77
C HIS A 136 -22.02 -10.43 16.10
N ALA A 137 -23.33 -10.63 16.06
CA ALA A 137 -24.14 -10.88 17.26
C ALA A 137 -23.76 -12.17 18.00
N TRP A 138 -23.33 -13.23 17.30
CA TRP A 138 -22.90 -14.49 17.93
C TRP A 138 -21.38 -14.63 18.01
N THR A 139 -20.62 -13.98 17.12
CA THR A 139 -19.15 -13.96 17.21
C THR A 139 -18.63 -13.00 18.27
N GLY A 140 -19.46 -12.07 18.75
CA GLY A 140 -19.07 -11.05 19.73
C GLY A 140 -18.20 -9.94 19.15
N THR A 141 -18.11 -9.84 17.82
CA THR A 141 -17.33 -8.78 17.15
C THR A 141 -18.00 -7.42 17.38
N ASP A 142 -17.24 -6.45 17.93
CA ASP A 142 -17.73 -5.10 18.18
C ASP A 142 -16.88 -4.06 17.44
N LEU A 143 -17.47 -3.44 16.42
CA LEU A 143 -16.87 -2.34 15.64
C LEU A 143 -17.41 -0.95 16.05
N GLY A 144 -17.97 -0.83 17.26
CA GLY A 144 -18.50 0.44 17.78
C GLY A 144 -19.73 0.94 17.02
N GLY A 145 -20.55 0.02 16.51
CA GLY A 145 -21.74 0.35 15.71
C GLY A 145 -21.46 0.76 14.26
N ARG A 146 -20.21 0.68 13.81
CA ARG A 146 -19.81 1.00 12.43
C ARG A 146 -19.79 -0.24 11.54
N LEU A 147 -20.04 -0.04 10.26
CA LEU A 147 -19.79 -1.07 9.24
C LEU A 147 -18.28 -1.13 8.91
N PRO A 148 -17.76 -2.33 8.58
CA PRO A 148 -16.39 -2.48 8.09
C PRO A 148 -16.03 -1.54 6.92
N SER A 149 -16.93 -1.34 5.96
CA SER A 149 -16.75 -0.39 4.84
C SER A 149 -16.57 1.06 5.31
N GLN A 150 -17.34 1.50 6.30
CA GLN A 150 -17.20 2.83 6.89
C GLN A 150 -15.84 3.01 7.55
N ILE A 151 -15.36 1.99 8.25
CA ILE A 151 -14.01 2.00 8.84
C ILE A 151 -12.97 2.08 7.73
N PHE A 152 -13.13 1.31 6.65
CA PHE A 152 -12.21 1.36 5.53
C PHE A 152 -12.07 2.77 4.95
N HIS A 153 -13.19 3.41 4.57
CA HIS A 153 -13.17 4.74 3.96
C HIS A 153 -12.55 5.82 4.86
N ASP A 154 -12.70 5.70 6.18
CA ASP A 154 -12.14 6.67 7.13
C ASP A 154 -10.63 6.49 7.35
N HIS A 155 -10.10 5.28 7.16
CA HIS A 155 -8.76 4.92 7.65
C HIS A 155 -7.77 4.50 6.56
N PHE A 156 -8.22 4.15 5.36
CA PHE A 156 -7.34 3.60 4.32
C PHE A 156 -7.14 4.55 3.15
N TRP A 157 -5.87 4.77 2.80
CA TRP A 157 -5.41 5.25 1.51
C TRP A 157 -5.09 4.06 0.63
N THR A 158 -5.36 4.17 -0.67
CA THR A 158 -5.20 3.07 -1.61
C THR A 158 -4.25 3.46 -2.72
N CYS A 159 -3.39 2.54 -3.13
CA CYS A 159 -2.46 2.76 -4.23
C CYS A 159 -2.72 1.79 -5.38
N PHE A 160 -2.41 2.22 -6.60
CA PHE A 160 -2.47 1.38 -7.79
C PHE A 160 -1.45 1.82 -8.85
N ILE A 161 -0.99 0.85 -9.63
CA ILE A 161 -0.11 1.06 -10.80
C ILE A 161 -0.96 1.18 -12.08
N ASP A 162 -1.60 0.10 -12.48
CA ASP A 162 -2.56 0.04 -13.59
C ASP A 162 -3.71 -0.87 -13.19
N ASP A 163 -4.93 -0.31 -13.07
CA ASP A 163 -6.10 -1.04 -12.58
C ASP A 163 -7.38 -0.47 -13.20
N ALA A 164 -7.64 -0.85 -14.46
CA ALA A 164 -8.79 -0.37 -15.20
C ALA A 164 -10.13 -0.70 -14.52
N ALA A 165 -10.23 -1.87 -13.88
CA ALA A 165 -11.43 -2.29 -13.17
C ALA A 165 -11.68 -1.39 -11.94
N GLY A 166 -10.66 -1.15 -11.13
CA GLY A 166 -10.76 -0.25 -10.00
C GLY A 166 -11.03 1.19 -10.40
N LEU A 167 -10.45 1.70 -11.48
CA LEU A 167 -10.76 3.04 -11.99
C LEU A 167 -12.24 3.18 -12.40
N GLN A 168 -12.84 2.14 -13.00
CA GLN A 168 -14.28 2.14 -13.30
C GLN A 168 -15.13 2.18 -12.02
N MET A 169 -14.65 1.57 -10.93
CA MET A 169 -15.33 1.49 -9.64
C MET A 169 -14.87 2.56 -8.62
N ARG A 170 -14.13 3.58 -9.05
CA ARG A 170 -13.52 4.61 -8.18
C ARG A 170 -14.50 5.27 -7.19
N ASP A 171 -15.76 5.40 -7.58
CA ASP A 171 -16.82 5.99 -6.76
C ASP A 171 -17.17 5.10 -5.56
N LEU A 172 -17.06 3.77 -5.72
CA LEU A 172 -17.24 2.78 -4.65
C LEU A 172 -16.00 2.65 -3.76
N ILE A 173 -14.81 2.92 -4.31
CA ILE A 173 -13.53 2.86 -3.57
C ILE A 173 -13.34 4.13 -2.73
N GLY A 174 -13.71 5.29 -3.27
CA GLY A 174 -13.52 6.60 -2.67
C GLY A 174 -12.34 7.34 -3.30
N VAL A 175 -12.62 8.12 -4.34
CA VAL A 175 -11.62 8.92 -5.08
C VAL A 175 -10.79 9.87 -4.21
N ASP A 176 -11.30 10.26 -3.04
CA ASP A 176 -10.60 11.16 -2.10
C ASP A 176 -9.40 10.53 -1.39
N LYS A 177 -9.24 9.21 -1.48
CA LYS A 177 -8.12 8.46 -0.87
C LYS A 177 -7.37 7.54 -1.84
N MET A 178 -7.68 7.60 -3.13
CA MET A 178 -6.97 6.87 -4.18
C MET A 178 -5.70 7.59 -4.62
N MET A 179 -4.59 6.88 -4.72
CA MET A 179 -3.29 7.42 -5.11
C MET A 179 -2.72 6.59 -6.25
N TYR A 180 -2.29 7.26 -7.31
CA TYR A 180 -1.46 6.60 -8.31
C TYR A 180 -0.06 6.36 -7.76
N GLU A 181 0.52 5.20 -8.06
CA GLU A 181 1.93 4.92 -7.84
C GLU A 181 2.58 4.28 -9.08
N LEU A 182 3.89 4.44 -9.21
CA LEU A 182 4.63 3.89 -10.35
C LEU A 182 5.26 2.53 -10.03
N ASP A 183 5.65 2.31 -8.78
CA ASP A 183 6.42 1.13 -8.32
C ASP A 183 7.77 0.90 -9.05
N TYR A 184 8.49 1.99 -9.33
CA TYR A 184 9.82 1.88 -9.91
C TYR A 184 10.82 1.28 -8.90
N PRO A 185 11.69 0.32 -9.28
CA PRO A 185 11.96 -0.18 -10.63
C PRO A 185 11.42 -1.60 -10.90
N HIS A 186 10.34 -2.03 -10.24
CA HIS A 186 9.85 -3.39 -10.39
C HIS A 186 9.44 -3.71 -11.84
N SER A 187 9.44 -5.00 -12.19
CA SER A 187 9.04 -5.43 -13.53
C SER A 187 7.59 -5.12 -13.89
N ASP A 188 6.73 -4.95 -12.88
CA ASP A 188 5.32 -4.62 -13.04
C ASP A 188 5.07 -3.11 -13.16
N CYS A 189 6.10 -2.29 -13.00
CA CYS A 189 6.02 -0.84 -13.16
C CYS A 189 5.78 -0.46 -14.63
N THR A 190 5.23 0.75 -14.84
CA THR A 190 4.95 1.27 -16.20
C THR A 190 6.03 2.23 -16.72
N TRP A 191 7.19 2.28 -16.05
CA TRP A 191 8.32 3.12 -16.47
C TRP A 191 8.85 2.70 -17.85
N PRO A 192 9.29 3.63 -18.72
CA PRO A 192 9.33 5.09 -18.54
C PRO A 192 8.05 5.81 -19.01
N THR A 193 7.03 5.04 -19.42
CA THR A 193 5.78 5.52 -20.03
C THR A 193 4.63 5.60 -19.03
N ALA A 194 4.95 5.72 -17.75
CA ALA A 194 3.97 5.75 -16.65
C ALA A 194 2.84 6.76 -16.87
N PRO A 195 3.13 8.02 -17.26
CA PRO A 195 2.09 9.00 -17.52
C PRO A 195 1.14 8.58 -18.65
N GLU A 196 1.66 8.01 -19.75
CA GLU A 196 0.83 7.53 -20.86
C GLU A 196 0.00 6.31 -20.50
N ALA A 197 0.55 5.40 -19.70
CA ALA A 197 -0.18 4.23 -19.22
C ALA A 197 -1.38 4.68 -18.37
N LEU A 198 -1.14 5.53 -17.37
CA LEU A 198 -2.18 6.09 -16.51
C LEU A 198 -3.21 6.92 -17.30
N TRP A 199 -2.75 7.76 -18.23
CA TRP A 199 -3.62 8.69 -18.98
C TRP A 199 -4.76 7.97 -19.71
N LYS A 200 -4.51 6.77 -20.24
CA LYS A 200 -5.55 5.94 -20.89
C LYS A 200 -6.76 5.71 -19.99
N GLY A 201 -6.51 5.47 -18.69
CA GLY A 201 -7.52 5.15 -17.69
C GLY A 201 -8.21 6.37 -17.08
N ILE A 202 -7.61 7.57 -17.11
CA ILE A 202 -8.12 8.73 -16.36
C ILE A 202 -8.46 9.96 -17.19
N GLN A 203 -8.09 10.03 -18.48
CA GLN A 203 -8.28 11.22 -19.33
C GLN A 203 -9.74 11.71 -19.48
N HIS A 204 -10.71 10.86 -19.18
CA HIS A 204 -12.14 11.16 -19.27
C HIS A 204 -12.72 11.69 -17.94
N LEU A 205 -11.94 11.65 -16.87
CA LEU A 205 -12.35 12.11 -15.55
C LEU A 205 -12.27 13.64 -15.45
N PRO A 206 -13.03 14.27 -14.54
CA PRO A 206 -12.87 15.70 -14.25
C PRO A 206 -11.45 16.01 -13.73
N ASP A 207 -10.91 17.19 -14.07
CA ASP A 207 -9.59 17.63 -13.62
C ASP A 207 -9.40 17.53 -12.10
N ALA A 208 -10.45 17.77 -11.33
CA ALA A 208 -10.42 17.66 -9.86
C ALA A 208 -10.16 16.22 -9.39
N GLU A 209 -10.72 15.20 -10.05
CA GLU A 209 -10.45 13.79 -9.74
C GLU A 209 -9.04 13.38 -10.20
N ILE A 210 -8.63 13.83 -11.40
CA ILE A 210 -7.28 13.61 -11.91
C ILE A 210 -6.25 14.17 -10.93
N ASN A 211 -6.45 15.39 -10.42
CA ASN A 211 -5.54 16.01 -9.46
C ASN A 211 -5.48 15.23 -8.14
N LYS A 212 -6.63 14.80 -7.61
CA LYS A 212 -6.72 13.92 -6.44
C LYS A 212 -5.89 12.66 -6.62
N ILE A 213 -6.17 11.89 -7.66
CA ILE A 213 -5.53 10.61 -7.96
C ILE A 213 -4.02 10.76 -8.19
N THR A 214 -3.61 11.77 -8.95
CA THR A 214 -2.22 11.90 -9.41
C THR A 214 -1.27 12.50 -8.38
N HIS A 215 -1.75 13.41 -7.51
CA HIS A 215 -0.84 14.09 -6.57
C HIS A 215 -1.49 14.63 -5.30
N GLU A 216 -2.70 15.20 -5.33
CA GLU A 216 -3.24 15.88 -4.15
C GLU A 216 -3.54 14.91 -3.00
N ASN A 217 -3.95 13.67 -3.29
CA ASN A 217 -4.17 12.65 -2.26
C ASN A 217 -2.84 12.25 -1.61
N ALA A 218 -1.79 12.03 -2.40
CA ALA A 218 -0.44 11.73 -1.89
C ALA A 218 0.11 12.89 -1.04
N MET A 219 -0.11 14.14 -1.47
CA MET A 219 0.27 15.33 -0.71
C MET A 219 -0.43 15.38 0.66
N ARG A 220 -1.73 15.07 0.71
CA ARG A 220 -2.50 14.99 1.97
C ARG A 220 -2.06 13.83 2.85
N CYS A 221 -1.94 12.64 2.26
CA CYS A 221 -1.49 11.42 2.91
C CYS A 221 -0.15 11.64 3.62
N TYR A 222 0.87 12.13 2.91
CA TYR A 222 2.24 12.23 3.45
C TYR A 222 2.61 13.60 4.03
N GLY A 223 1.66 14.54 4.10
CA GLY A 223 1.91 15.89 4.59
C GLY A 223 3.03 16.62 3.84
N PHE A 224 3.19 16.33 2.54
CA PHE A 224 4.30 16.80 1.73
C PHE A 224 3.80 17.65 0.57
N ASP A 225 4.31 18.88 0.47
CA ASP A 225 4.03 19.78 -0.64
C ASP A 225 5.26 19.85 -1.57
N PRO A 226 5.25 19.11 -2.71
CA PRO A 226 6.37 19.12 -3.65
C PRO A 226 6.56 20.50 -4.30
N PHE A 227 5.51 21.32 -4.36
CA PHE A 227 5.55 22.58 -5.08
C PHE A 227 6.32 23.69 -4.35
N LYS A 228 6.66 23.47 -3.07
CA LYS A 228 7.63 24.29 -2.34
C LYS A 228 9.06 24.15 -2.87
N TYR A 229 9.37 22.99 -3.46
CA TYR A 229 10.71 22.66 -3.94
C TYR A 229 10.81 22.70 -5.47
N ARG A 230 9.71 22.40 -6.17
CA ARG A 230 9.64 22.44 -7.64
C ARG A 230 8.31 23.03 -8.13
N PRO A 231 8.30 24.18 -8.81
CA PRO A 231 7.06 24.81 -9.28
C PRO A 231 6.20 23.88 -10.15
N LYS A 232 4.86 23.97 -10.02
CA LYS A 232 3.90 23.16 -10.81
C LYS A 232 4.22 23.13 -12.31
N ALA A 233 4.55 24.27 -12.91
CA ALA A 233 4.88 24.38 -14.33
C ALA A 233 6.11 23.54 -14.75
N GLN A 234 7.06 23.34 -13.83
CA GLN A 234 8.25 22.51 -14.06
C GLN A 234 8.00 21.03 -13.72
N SER A 235 6.92 20.71 -13.01
CA SER A 235 6.57 19.34 -12.60
C SER A 235 5.64 18.62 -13.60
N THR A 236 5.41 19.20 -14.77
CA THR A 236 4.63 18.55 -15.83
C THR A 236 5.44 17.45 -16.51
N VAL A 237 4.75 16.46 -17.09
CA VAL A 237 5.39 15.36 -17.85
C VAL A 237 6.32 15.92 -18.94
N ALA A 238 5.87 16.93 -19.68
CA ALA A 238 6.67 17.55 -20.73
C ALA A 238 7.94 18.23 -20.20
N ALA A 239 7.83 19.00 -19.10
CA ALA A 239 8.97 19.67 -18.49
C ALA A 239 9.99 18.67 -17.92
N LEU A 240 9.52 17.63 -17.23
CA LEU A 240 10.38 16.58 -16.66
C LEU A 240 11.09 15.78 -17.76
N ARG A 241 10.43 15.51 -18.89
CA ARG A 241 11.05 14.84 -20.04
C ARG A 241 12.11 15.70 -20.71
N ALA A 242 11.85 17.00 -20.88
CA ALA A 242 12.84 17.92 -21.44
C ALA A 242 14.09 17.99 -20.56
N GLU A 243 13.93 18.01 -19.24
CA GLU A 243 15.04 17.97 -18.28
C GLU A 243 15.81 16.64 -18.34
N ALA A 244 15.11 15.50 -18.34
CA ALA A 244 15.72 14.18 -18.45
C ALA A 244 16.52 14.02 -19.77
N ALA A 245 15.97 14.51 -20.88
CA ALA A 245 16.66 14.52 -22.17
C ALA A 245 17.91 15.42 -22.15
N ALA A 246 17.81 16.63 -21.59
CA ALA A 246 18.96 17.53 -21.44
C ALA A 246 20.07 16.95 -20.56
N ALA A 247 19.70 16.14 -19.56
CA ALA A 247 20.62 15.43 -18.68
C ALA A 247 21.13 14.09 -19.26
N ASN A 248 20.73 13.70 -20.48
CA ASN A 248 21.05 12.42 -21.10
C ASN A 248 20.68 11.21 -20.21
N VAL A 249 19.54 11.27 -19.51
CA VAL A 249 19.04 10.15 -18.71
C VAL A 249 18.71 8.98 -19.64
N ASN A 250 19.31 7.82 -19.38
CA ASN A 250 19.00 6.60 -20.12
C ASN A 250 17.62 6.08 -19.69
N VAL A 251 16.68 6.03 -20.64
CA VAL A 251 15.31 5.54 -20.45
C VAL A 251 15.07 4.16 -21.10
N GLU A 252 16.13 3.51 -21.59
CA GLU A 252 16.03 2.17 -22.16
C GLU A 252 15.80 1.11 -21.08
N ILE A 253 14.88 0.19 -21.35
CA ILE A 253 14.64 -0.98 -20.51
C ILE A 253 15.79 -1.97 -20.75
N THR A 254 16.73 -2.03 -19.82
CA THR A 254 17.87 -2.97 -19.90
C THR A 254 17.73 -4.08 -18.86
N SER A 255 17.67 -5.33 -19.30
CA SER A 255 17.81 -6.49 -18.40
C SER A 255 19.29 -6.67 -18.05
N MET A 256 19.66 -6.45 -16.80
CA MET A 256 21.05 -6.58 -16.30
C MET A 256 21.43 -8.02 -15.90
N GLY A 257 20.60 -9.03 -16.18
CA GLY A 257 20.91 -10.39 -15.76
C GLY A 257 20.07 -11.47 -16.43
N ARG A 258 20.69 -12.24 -17.34
CA ARG A 258 20.34 -13.66 -17.51
C ARG A 258 20.97 -14.41 -16.34
N ARG A 259 20.25 -14.62 -15.24
CA ARG A 259 20.58 -15.76 -14.38
C ARG A 259 20.37 -17.00 -15.26
N LYS A 260 21.41 -17.83 -15.41
CA LYS A 260 21.24 -19.15 -16.03
C LYS A 260 20.13 -19.87 -15.25
N ALA A 261 19.27 -20.58 -15.98
CA ALA A 261 18.17 -21.35 -15.43
C ALA A 261 18.71 -22.59 -14.68
N ASP A 262 19.40 -22.35 -13.58
CA ASP A 262 20.05 -23.38 -12.78
C ASP A 262 19.31 -23.42 -11.43
N GLY A 263 18.04 -23.79 -11.43
CA GLY A 263 17.25 -23.99 -10.21
C GLY A 263 15.86 -23.36 -10.25
N ASN A 264 14.96 -23.94 -9.44
CA ASN A 264 13.55 -23.58 -9.33
C ASN A 264 13.41 -22.12 -8.87
N MET A 265 13.21 -21.20 -9.82
CA MET A 265 13.11 -19.74 -9.63
C MET A 265 12.20 -19.36 -8.45
N MET A 266 11.13 -20.12 -8.23
CA MET A 266 10.20 -19.86 -7.15
C MET A 266 10.74 -20.24 -5.77
N ALA A 267 11.57 -21.29 -5.69
CA ALA A 267 12.27 -21.64 -4.45
C ALA A 267 13.29 -20.57 -4.05
N ASP A 268 13.91 -19.88 -5.02
CA ASP A 268 14.86 -18.81 -4.75
C ASP A 268 14.16 -17.49 -4.38
N LEU A 269 13.05 -17.14 -5.05
CA LEU A 269 12.18 -16.01 -4.69
C LEU A 269 11.61 -16.15 -3.26
N LEU A 270 11.12 -17.34 -2.92
CA LEU A 270 10.63 -17.66 -1.58
C LEU A 270 11.76 -17.65 -0.53
N LYS A 271 12.97 -18.11 -0.89
CA LYS A 271 14.14 -18.03 0.01
C LYS A 271 14.58 -16.59 0.25
N SER A 272 14.58 -15.72 -0.75
CA SER A 272 14.92 -14.31 -0.58
C SER A 272 13.89 -13.54 0.25
N ALA A 273 12.60 -13.84 0.08
CA ALA A 273 11.52 -13.27 0.91
C ALA A 273 11.61 -13.74 2.38
N ALA A 274 12.10 -14.96 2.61
CA ALA A 274 12.31 -15.52 3.95
C ALA A 274 13.64 -15.09 4.62
N GLN A 275 14.67 -14.75 3.84
CA GLN A 275 15.98 -14.33 4.35
C GLN A 275 16.04 -12.84 4.72
N GLY A 276 15.24 -11.98 4.06
CA GLY A 276 15.13 -10.55 4.42
C GLY A 276 14.52 -10.27 5.80
N ALA A 277 13.90 -11.27 6.43
CA ALA A 277 13.31 -11.18 7.78
C ALA A 277 14.29 -11.58 8.91
N LYS A 278 15.54 -11.96 8.59
CA LYS A 278 16.55 -12.43 9.55
C LYS A 278 17.80 -11.55 9.68
N SER A 279 17.80 -10.33 9.13
CA SER A 279 18.90 -9.36 9.29
C SER A 279 18.43 -8.05 9.88
#